data_AF-A0A7X7NJL6-F1
#
_entry.id   AF-A0A7X7NJL6-F1
#
_cell.length_a   1.000
_cell.length_b   1.000
_cell.length_c   1.000
_cell.angle_alpha   90.00
_cell.angle_beta   90.00
_cell.angle_gamma   90.00
#
_symmetry.space_group_name_H-M   'P 1'
#
loop_
_entity.id
_entity.type
_entity.pdbx_description
1 polymer ?
#
loop_
_entity_poly.entity_id
_entity_poly.type
_entity_poly.pdbx_seq_one_letter_code
_entity_poly.pdbx_strand_id
1 'polypeptide(L)'
;MKKILLLTLALSVCASAQIDTNSQHFYMYSYFYNKQQEAGARLAFSSDGVHWVLYNNEIPIIVPVIAKGETPLMRDPNILFDPNTGVFHLTWTTAWNQDNIGYATSKDLKTWSEQIMIPVGQRIRGASCCWAPEFFYDDQKDSVMVFWSTERGTVGKEAFRSMTKDFKHYTAPRVYFSPKNANGEAYSVIDETILKVADNKYYLFYKDERTNNVAGKLSKNIHFVFGPTPQGPWWVGPWDDGSNPISGVGTEGPSAIIIGDEVRVFFDPYNTPENTNRSVKSMKTNFLGTEPAAISSFTPGEAMVTETGNFLPGHGSISEIPRAKVMQILYGIPDPTVYPQSWTHPAQSEIFVEEMPVEVRDYPMGKQNHGCGTGFGLAFLPPLIFKSMKLHRRKKLKAGAK
;
A
#
# COMPACT_ATOMS: atom_id res chain seq x y z
N MET A 1 55.11 36.59 13.46
CA MET A 1 54.17 36.04 12.46
C MET A 1 52.98 35.43 13.19
N LYS A 2 51.78 36.00 13.11
CA LYS A 2 50.56 35.37 13.67
C LYS A 2 49.93 34.49 12.59
N LYS A 3 49.83 33.18 12.83
CA LYS A 3 49.10 32.27 11.93
C LYS A 3 47.60 32.47 12.17
N ILE A 4 46.91 33.00 11.16
CA ILE A 4 45.44 33.04 11.15
C ILE A 4 44.97 31.64 10.75
N LEU A 5 44.35 30.93 11.67
CA LEU A 5 43.70 29.65 11.39
C LEU A 5 42.32 29.95 10.80
N LEU A 6 42.15 29.82 9.48
CA LEU A 6 40.83 29.85 8.88
C LEU A 6 40.07 28.58 9.30
N LEU A 7 39.06 28.77 10.15
CA LEU A 7 38.11 27.73 10.48
C LEU A 7 37.09 27.64 9.32
N THR A 8 37.30 26.72 8.39
CA THR A 8 36.29 26.41 7.37
C THR A 8 35.10 25.74 8.02
N LEU A 9 34.08 26.55 8.32
CA LEU A 9 32.79 26.07 8.79
C LEU A 9 32.11 25.32 7.64
N ALA A 10 32.23 23.99 7.64
CA ALA A 10 31.44 23.14 6.76
C ALA A 10 29.97 23.27 7.17
N LEU A 11 29.18 24.02 6.41
CA LEU A 11 27.73 23.95 6.50
C LEU A 11 27.32 22.53 6.04
N SER A 12 27.18 21.62 6.99
CA SER A 12 26.40 20.42 6.79
C SER A 12 24.96 20.86 6.61
N VAL A 13 24.55 21.08 5.36
CA VAL A 13 23.15 21.18 5.01
C VAL A 13 22.55 19.81 5.30
N CYS A 14 21.94 19.68 6.48
CA CYS A 14 20.94 18.64 6.69
C CYS A 14 19.83 18.95 5.69
N ALA A 15 19.83 18.23 4.57
CA ALA A 15 18.66 18.15 3.71
C ALA A 15 17.55 17.58 4.60
N SER A 16 16.64 18.43 5.05
CA SER A 16 15.40 17.96 5.67
C SER A 16 14.70 17.05 4.66
N ALA A 17 14.02 16.02 5.14
CA ALA A 17 13.14 15.24 4.30
C ALA A 17 12.11 16.21 3.69
N GLN A 18 12.25 16.46 2.39
CA GLN A 18 11.34 17.27 1.60
C GLN A 18 10.79 16.36 0.51
N ILE A 19 9.48 16.42 0.31
CA ILE A 19 8.84 15.64 -0.75
C ILE A 19 9.19 16.27 -2.10
N ASP A 20 9.58 15.48 -3.08
CA ASP A 20 9.74 16.00 -4.44
C ASP A 20 8.34 16.30 -5.00
N THR A 21 7.97 17.58 -5.00
CA THR A 21 6.66 18.02 -5.47
C THR A 21 6.47 17.81 -6.98
N ASN A 22 7.51 17.44 -7.74
CA ASN A 22 7.44 17.09 -9.15
C ASN A 22 7.42 15.56 -9.41
N SER A 23 7.50 14.74 -8.36
CA SER A 23 7.35 13.29 -8.48
C SER A 23 6.04 12.90 -9.18
N GLN A 24 6.07 11.77 -9.88
CA GLN A 24 4.88 11.16 -10.48
C GLN A 24 4.09 10.34 -9.46
N HIS A 25 4.77 9.80 -8.44
CA HIS A 25 4.20 8.92 -7.43
C HIS A 25 4.40 9.51 -6.03
N PHE A 26 3.40 9.33 -5.18
CA PHE A 26 3.44 9.72 -3.78
C PHE A 26 2.81 8.63 -2.92
N TYR A 27 3.40 8.37 -1.76
CA TYR A 27 2.99 7.31 -0.86
C TYR A 27 2.59 7.90 0.49
N MET A 28 1.56 7.33 1.09
CA MET A 28 1.09 7.64 2.43
C MET A 28 1.23 6.38 3.28
N TYR A 29 1.98 6.47 4.38
CA TYR A 29 2.09 5.41 5.37
C TYR A 29 1.15 5.74 6.54
N SER A 30 0.11 4.94 6.75
CA SER A 30 -0.63 4.92 8.01
C SER A 30 0.04 3.95 8.98
N TYR A 31 0.47 4.43 10.15
CA TYR A 31 1.24 3.64 11.12
C TYR A 31 0.87 3.97 12.57
N PHE A 32 1.35 3.17 13.51
CA PHE A 32 1.32 3.48 14.94
C PHE A 32 2.70 3.22 15.57
N TYR A 33 2.86 3.55 16.86
CA TYR A 33 4.04 3.14 17.63
C TYR A 33 3.64 2.09 18.65
N ASN A 34 4.34 0.95 18.72
CA ASN A 34 4.03 -0.16 19.63
C ASN A 34 3.90 0.27 21.11
N LYS A 35 4.75 1.20 21.57
CA LYS A 35 4.70 1.77 22.94
C LYS A 35 3.57 2.80 23.16
N GLN A 36 2.80 3.12 22.12
CA GLN A 36 1.75 4.16 22.11
C GLN A 36 0.51 3.71 21.31
N GLN A 37 0.18 2.42 21.34
CA GLN A 37 -0.96 1.84 20.62
C GLN A 37 -2.33 2.45 21.03
N GLU A 38 -2.43 3.03 22.22
CA GLU A 38 -3.62 3.76 22.71
C GLU A 38 -3.69 5.21 22.20
N ALA A 39 -2.59 5.75 21.65
CA ALA A 39 -2.54 7.14 21.21
C ALA A 39 -3.21 7.36 19.84
N GLY A 40 -3.21 6.34 18.96
CA GLY A 40 -3.82 6.41 17.64
C GLY A 40 -2.85 6.33 16.45
N ALA A 41 -3.44 6.27 15.25
CA ALA A 41 -2.74 6.24 13.98
C ALA A 41 -2.07 7.57 13.64
N ARG A 42 -0.96 7.49 12.91
CA ARG A 42 -0.15 8.60 12.39
C ARG A 42 0.01 8.45 10.89
N LEU A 43 0.44 9.53 10.24
CA LEU A 43 0.76 9.52 8.82
C LEU A 43 2.20 9.99 8.57
N ALA A 44 2.82 9.41 7.56
CA ALA A 44 4.01 9.96 6.92
C ALA A 44 3.82 9.93 5.40
N PHE A 45 4.44 10.87 4.69
CA PHE A 45 4.33 11.00 3.24
C PHE A 45 5.70 10.92 2.58
N SER A 46 5.80 10.25 1.43
CA SER A 46 7.03 10.12 0.66
C SER A 46 6.78 10.23 -0.84
N SER A 47 7.78 10.68 -1.60
CA SER A 47 7.80 10.64 -3.06
C SER A 47 8.66 9.50 -3.63
N ASP A 48 9.44 8.82 -2.78
CA ASP A 48 10.45 7.83 -3.19
C ASP A 48 10.49 6.54 -2.35
N GLY A 49 9.66 6.44 -1.31
CA GLY A 49 9.58 5.31 -0.38
C GLY A 49 10.74 5.21 0.62
N VAL A 50 11.69 6.16 0.62
CA VAL A 50 12.90 6.15 1.46
C VAL A 50 12.93 7.35 2.39
N HIS A 51 12.66 8.55 1.87
CA HIS A 51 12.57 9.79 2.64
C HIS A 51 11.11 10.09 2.96
N TRP A 52 10.79 10.19 4.25
CA TRP A 52 9.44 10.30 4.78
C TRP A 52 9.27 11.61 5.55
N VAL A 53 8.33 12.45 5.10
CA VAL A 53 7.88 13.66 5.79
C VAL A 53 6.84 13.26 6.84
N LEU A 54 7.13 13.52 8.12
CA LEU A 54 6.22 13.25 9.22
C LEU A 54 5.04 14.22 9.19
N TYR A 55 3.82 13.69 9.16
CA TYR A 55 2.61 14.51 9.17
C TYR A 55 2.22 14.93 10.59
N ASN A 56 1.58 16.11 10.71
CA ASN A 56 0.99 16.60 11.96
C ASN A 56 1.98 16.63 13.17
N ASN A 57 3.29 16.79 12.92
CA ASN A 57 4.34 16.68 13.94
C ASN A 57 4.26 15.38 14.76
N GLU A 58 3.94 14.25 14.12
CA GLU A 58 3.72 12.93 14.74
C GLU A 58 2.57 12.87 15.76
N ILE A 59 1.73 13.91 15.85
CA ILE A 59 0.51 13.87 16.64
C ILE A 59 -0.49 12.95 15.92
N PRO A 60 -1.08 11.94 16.61
CA PRO A 60 -2.05 11.05 16.01
C PRO A 60 -3.20 11.78 15.30
N ILE A 61 -3.61 11.27 14.15
CA ILE A 61 -4.69 11.85 13.33
C ILE A 61 -6.07 11.53 13.91
N ILE A 62 -6.18 10.47 14.73
CA ILE A 62 -7.39 9.98 15.36
C ILE A 62 -7.01 9.12 16.58
N VAL A 63 -7.62 9.40 17.73
CA VAL A 63 -7.41 8.64 18.99
C VAL A 63 -8.49 7.55 19.10
N PRO A 64 -8.16 6.27 19.38
CA PRO A 64 -9.16 5.21 19.52
C PRO A 64 -10.10 5.46 20.71
N VAL A 65 -11.41 5.30 20.48
CA VAL A 65 -12.44 5.40 21.53
C VAL A 65 -13.36 4.18 21.60
N ILE A 66 -13.13 3.16 20.77
CA ILE A 66 -13.96 1.95 20.68
C ILE A 66 -13.19 0.67 21.06
N ALA A 67 -13.77 -0.09 21.98
CA ALA A 67 -13.41 -1.49 22.31
C ALA A 67 -14.54 -2.13 23.15
N LYS A 68 -14.67 -3.45 23.11
CA LYS A 68 -15.62 -4.22 23.93
C LYS A 68 -15.01 -4.66 25.26
N GLY A 69 -15.07 -3.81 26.28
CA GLY A 69 -14.63 -4.17 27.65
C GLY A 69 -13.12 -4.30 27.85
N GLU A 70 -12.33 -3.87 26.87
CA GLU A 70 -10.88 -3.67 26.94
C GLU A 70 -10.56 -2.17 26.75
N THR A 71 -9.33 -1.75 27.06
CA THR A 71 -8.85 -0.40 26.70
C THR A 71 -8.84 -0.25 25.17
N PRO A 72 -9.44 0.80 24.59
CA PRO A 72 -9.34 1.08 23.16
C PRO A 72 -7.89 1.24 22.71
N LEU A 73 -7.51 0.51 21.65
CA LEU A 73 -6.24 0.71 20.96
C LEU A 73 -6.44 0.84 19.45
N MET A 74 -5.41 1.33 18.78
CA MET A 74 -5.32 1.46 17.34
C MET A 74 -3.97 0.93 16.88
N ARG A 75 -3.94 -0.36 16.55
CA ARG A 75 -2.81 -1.00 15.90
C ARG A 75 -3.12 -1.29 14.44
N ASP A 76 -2.06 -1.47 13.66
CA ASP A 76 -2.12 -1.99 12.29
C ASP A 76 -3.07 -1.17 11.38
N PRO A 77 -3.00 0.19 11.35
CA PRO A 77 -3.97 0.99 10.65
C PRO A 77 -3.79 0.91 9.13
N ASN A 78 -4.88 0.62 8.42
CA ASN A 78 -4.95 0.64 6.96
C ASN A 78 -5.89 1.75 6.47
N ILE A 79 -5.47 2.51 5.46
CA ILE A 79 -6.29 3.56 4.83
C ILE A 79 -6.43 3.33 3.33
N LEU A 80 -7.65 3.01 2.92
CA LEU A 80 -8.09 3.01 1.51
C LEU A 80 -8.64 4.39 1.14
N PHE A 81 -8.08 5.02 0.11
CA PHE A 81 -8.66 6.24 -0.49
C PHE A 81 -9.60 5.87 -1.64
N ASP A 82 -10.88 6.27 -1.55
CA ASP A 82 -11.81 6.19 -2.67
C ASP A 82 -11.73 7.48 -3.51
N PRO A 83 -11.17 7.40 -4.74
CA PRO A 83 -11.02 8.56 -5.62
C PRO A 83 -12.34 9.05 -6.21
N ASN A 84 -13.39 8.22 -6.22
CA ASN A 84 -14.68 8.58 -6.81
C ASN A 84 -15.49 9.50 -5.87
N THR A 85 -15.32 9.34 -4.56
CA THR A 85 -15.99 10.14 -3.53
C THR A 85 -15.05 11.12 -2.81
N GLY A 86 -13.74 10.95 -2.95
CA GLY A 86 -12.73 11.72 -2.23
C GLY A 86 -12.64 11.39 -0.75
N VAL A 87 -13.05 10.18 -0.35
CA VAL A 87 -13.14 9.75 1.06
C VAL A 87 -12.00 8.78 1.39
N PHE A 88 -11.38 8.98 2.54
CA PHE A 88 -10.46 8.05 3.17
C PHE A 88 -11.23 7.11 4.11
N HIS A 89 -11.00 5.81 3.96
CA HIS A 89 -11.61 4.74 4.73
C HIS A 89 -10.53 4.08 5.60
N LEU A 90 -10.56 4.35 6.90
CA LEU A 90 -9.61 3.81 7.87
C LEU A 90 -10.19 2.55 8.52
N THR A 91 -9.35 1.51 8.67
CA THR A 91 -9.62 0.36 9.56
C THR A 91 -8.39 0.02 10.39
N TRP A 92 -8.59 -0.65 11.54
CA TRP A 92 -7.56 -0.97 12.52
C TRP A 92 -7.97 -2.11 13.45
N THR A 93 -6.99 -2.73 14.12
CA THR A 93 -7.18 -3.65 15.24
C THR A 93 -7.65 -2.88 16.48
N THR A 94 -8.85 -3.15 17.03
CA THR A 94 -9.45 -2.41 18.16
C THR A 94 -9.01 -2.87 19.55
N ALA A 95 -8.69 -4.16 19.70
CA ALA A 95 -8.13 -4.76 20.91
C ALA A 95 -7.51 -6.13 20.61
N TRP A 96 -6.91 -6.76 21.62
CA TRP A 96 -6.28 -8.07 21.46
C TRP A 96 -7.30 -9.21 21.33
N ASN A 97 -8.39 -9.22 22.11
CA ASN A 97 -9.26 -10.39 22.23
C ASN A 97 -10.67 -10.13 21.68
N GLN A 98 -10.76 -9.57 20.46
CA GLN A 98 -12.01 -9.09 19.88
C GLN A 98 -12.29 -9.54 18.45
N ASP A 99 -13.54 -9.92 18.22
CA ASP A 99 -14.16 -10.42 16.97
C ASP A 99 -14.55 -9.32 15.97
N ASN A 100 -13.95 -8.13 16.10
CA ASN A 100 -14.33 -6.94 15.35
C ASN A 100 -13.10 -6.11 14.96
N ILE A 101 -13.30 -5.23 13.98
CA ILE A 101 -12.31 -4.28 13.50
C ILE A 101 -12.87 -2.87 13.61
N GLY A 102 -12.01 -1.87 13.76
CA GLY A 102 -12.42 -0.48 13.82
C GLY A 102 -12.69 0.06 12.42
N TYR A 103 -13.55 1.07 12.33
CA TYR A 103 -13.80 1.80 11.10
C TYR A 103 -14.15 3.26 11.35
N ALA A 104 -13.58 4.15 10.53
CA ALA A 104 -13.90 5.57 10.47
C ALA A 104 -13.61 6.12 9.06
N THR A 105 -14.21 7.25 8.72
CA THR A 105 -13.96 7.94 7.44
C THR A 105 -13.50 9.38 7.64
N SER A 106 -12.78 9.91 6.65
CA SER A 106 -12.37 11.31 6.59
C SER A 106 -12.36 11.83 5.15
N LYS A 107 -12.39 13.14 4.97
CA LYS A 107 -12.16 13.81 3.66
C LYS A 107 -10.84 14.58 3.60
N ASP A 108 -10.18 14.78 4.73
CA ASP A 108 -9.06 15.70 4.93
C ASP A 108 -7.93 15.11 5.80
N LEU A 109 -8.10 13.88 6.30
CA LEU A 109 -7.22 13.18 7.25
C LEU A 109 -7.01 13.94 8.58
N LYS A 110 -7.92 14.86 8.91
CA LYS A 110 -7.91 15.69 10.14
C LYS A 110 -9.23 15.53 10.91
N THR A 111 -10.33 15.61 10.19
CA THR A 111 -11.69 15.46 10.70
C THR A 111 -12.17 14.04 10.38
N TRP A 112 -12.50 13.28 11.41
CA TRP A 112 -12.95 11.90 11.29
C TRP A 112 -14.42 11.74 11.68
N SER A 113 -15.09 10.77 11.07
CA SER A 113 -16.42 10.33 11.48
C SER A 113 -16.40 9.74 12.89
N GLU A 114 -17.59 9.50 13.45
CA GLU A 114 -17.74 8.55 14.55
C GLU A 114 -17.05 7.22 14.22
N GLN A 115 -16.36 6.65 15.21
CA GLN A 115 -15.70 5.34 15.09
C GLN A 115 -16.73 4.25 15.36
N ILE A 116 -16.81 3.26 14.48
CA ILE A 116 -17.69 2.10 14.65
C ILE A 116 -16.90 0.80 14.64
N MET A 117 -17.38 -0.20 15.36
CA MET A 117 -16.86 -1.57 15.30
C MET A 117 -17.60 -2.36 14.23
N ILE A 118 -16.88 -2.88 13.24
CA ILE A 118 -17.42 -3.80 12.24
C ILE A 118 -17.25 -5.24 12.75
N PRO A 119 -18.33 -6.01 12.99
CA PRO A 119 -18.26 -7.35 13.59
C PRO A 119 -17.89 -8.44 12.58
N VAL A 120 -16.77 -8.29 11.88
CA VAL A 120 -16.34 -9.20 10.80
C VAL A 120 -16.09 -10.63 11.28
N GLY A 121 -15.64 -10.81 12.52
CA GLY A 121 -15.36 -12.11 13.15
C GLY A 121 -16.57 -12.82 13.73
N GLN A 122 -17.70 -12.14 13.99
CA GLN A 122 -18.86 -12.72 14.70
C GLN A 122 -19.51 -13.93 14.02
N ARG A 123 -19.31 -14.07 12.71
CA ARG A 123 -19.83 -15.21 11.92
C ARG A 123 -18.79 -16.32 11.71
N ILE A 124 -17.62 -16.20 12.34
CA ILE A 124 -16.55 -17.21 12.37
C ILE A 124 -16.65 -17.99 13.68
N ARG A 125 -16.96 -19.29 13.59
CA ARG A 125 -17.02 -20.15 14.78
C ARG A 125 -15.64 -20.26 15.44
N GLY A 126 -15.55 -19.79 16.67
CA GLY A 126 -14.34 -19.91 17.50
C GLY A 126 -13.23 -18.90 17.19
N ALA A 127 -13.56 -17.78 16.52
CA ALA A 127 -12.64 -16.65 16.42
C ALA A 127 -12.43 -15.99 17.79
N SER A 128 -11.18 -15.83 18.21
CA SER A 128 -10.80 -15.04 19.39
C SER A 128 -10.36 -13.62 19.06
N CYS A 129 -9.94 -13.36 17.82
CA CYS A 129 -9.44 -12.06 17.39
C CYS A 129 -9.73 -11.72 15.91
N CYS A 130 -9.61 -10.44 15.58
CA CYS A 130 -9.52 -9.89 14.23
C CYS A 130 -8.41 -8.83 14.24
N TRP A 131 -7.23 -9.20 13.73
CA TRP A 131 -6.04 -8.36 13.74
C TRP A 131 -5.61 -7.97 12.33
N ALA A 132 -4.82 -6.90 12.21
CA ALA A 132 -4.25 -6.44 10.95
C ALA A 132 -5.26 -6.32 9.80
N PRO A 133 -6.38 -5.60 9.97
CA PRO A 133 -7.35 -5.46 8.90
C PRO A 133 -6.81 -4.54 7.79
N GLU A 134 -6.92 -4.99 6.55
CA GLU A 134 -6.68 -4.15 5.38
C GLU A 134 -7.92 -4.08 4.47
N PHE A 135 -8.18 -2.90 3.92
CA PHE A 135 -9.10 -2.71 2.80
C PHE A 135 -8.34 -2.71 1.48
N PHE A 136 -8.88 -3.41 0.48
CA PHE A 136 -8.36 -3.43 -0.88
C PHE A 136 -9.51 -3.32 -1.90
N TYR A 137 -9.43 -2.38 -2.85
CA TYR A 137 -10.44 -2.26 -3.91
C TYR A 137 -10.20 -3.30 -5.01
N ASP A 138 -11.11 -4.26 -5.12
CA ASP A 138 -11.15 -5.25 -6.19
C ASP A 138 -11.83 -4.65 -7.42
N ASP A 139 -11.00 -4.24 -8.37
CA ASP A 139 -11.36 -3.70 -9.67
C ASP A 139 -12.08 -4.71 -10.57
N GLN A 140 -11.87 -6.01 -10.37
CA GLN A 140 -12.53 -7.07 -11.14
C GLN A 140 -14.00 -7.27 -10.72
N LYS A 141 -14.38 -6.85 -9.52
CA LYS A 141 -15.74 -7.01 -8.95
C LYS A 141 -16.44 -5.69 -8.60
N ASP A 142 -15.72 -4.58 -8.75
CA ASP A 142 -16.17 -3.24 -8.36
C ASP A 142 -16.64 -3.25 -6.89
N SER A 143 -15.79 -3.74 -5.99
CA SER A 143 -16.11 -3.94 -4.58
C SER A 143 -14.86 -3.87 -3.72
N VAL A 144 -15.01 -3.50 -2.45
CA VAL A 144 -13.91 -3.52 -1.49
C VAL A 144 -13.86 -4.88 -0.81
N MET A 145 -12.69 -5.49 -0.83
CA MET A 145 -12.36 -6.59 0.05
C MET A 145 -11.84 -6.03 1.37
N VAL A 146 -12.33 -6.56 2.48
CA VAL A 146 -11.65 -6.45 3.78
C VAL A 146 -11.10 -7.82 4.13
N PHE A 147 -9.85 -7.87 4.58
CA PHE A 147 -9.19 -9.09 5.02
C PHE A 147 -8.39 -8.80 6.28
N TRP A 148 -8.23 -9.82 7.11
CA TRP A 148 -7.67 -9.71 8.46
C TRP A 148 -7.24 -11.10 8.94
N SER A 149 -6.38 -11.15 9.94
CA SER A 149 -5.94 -12.41 10.55
C SER A 149 -6.80 -12.76 11.77
N THR A 150 -7.19 -14.02 11.91
CA THR A 150 -8.00 -14.54 13.03
C THR A 150 -7.37 -15.82 13.58
N GLU A 151 -7.24 -15.90 14.90
CA GLU A 151 -6.95 -17.15 15.59
C GLU A 151 -8.23 -17.96 15.83
N ARG A 152 -8.23 -19.23 15.40
CA ARG A 152 -9.31 -20.20 15.66
C ARG A 152 -8.87 -21.66 15.50
N GLY A 153 -9.56 -22.56 16.18
CA GLY A 153 -9.51 -24.00 15.91
C GLY A 153 -8.10 -24.60 16.05
N THR A 154 -7.75 -25.53 15.16
CA THR A 154 -6.48 -26.29 15.20
C THR A 154 -5.39 -25.75 14.28
N VAL A 155 -5.69 -24.80 13.39
CA VAL A 155 -4.71 -24.16 12.48
C VAL A 155 -3.90 -23.09 13.21
N GLY A 156 -4.42 -22.57 14.32
CA GLY A 156 -3.91 -21.38 15.00
C GLY A 156 -4.44 -20.15 14.29
N LYS A 157 -3.55 -19.36 13.68
CA LYS A 157 -3.89 -18.10 13.00
C LYS A 157 -4.05 -18.30 11.50
N GLU A 158 -5.13 -17.79 10.92
CA GLU A 158 -5.36 -17.84 9.47
C GLU A 158 -6.04 -16.56 8.97
N ALA A 159 -5.86 -16.24 7.69
CA ALA A 159 -6.47 -15.07 7.09
C ALA A 159 -7.93 -15.31 6.74
N PHE A 160 -8.79 -14.33 7.04
CA PHE A 160 -10.18 -14.28 6.60
C PHE A 160 -10.43 -13.06 5.71
N ARG A 161 -11.50 -13.13 4.92
CA ARG A 161 -11.99 -11.99 4.14
C ARG A 161 -13.50 -11.90 4.08
N SER A 162 -13.97 -10.69 3.83
CA SER A 162 -15.34 -10.34 3.44
C SER A 162 -15.31 -9.32 2.31
N MET A 163 -16.37 -9.24 1.52
CA MET A 163 -16.56 -8.20 0.50
C MET A 163 -17.64 -7.21 0.93
N THR A 164 -17.51 -5.96 0.52
CA THR A 164 -18.51 -4.89 0.68
C THR A 164 -18.54 -3.98 -0.55
N LYS A 165 -19.63 -3.23 -0.75
CA LYS A 165 -19.70 -2.12 -1.73
C LYS A 165 -19.99 -0.76 -1.08
N ASP A 166 -20.24 -0.73 0.23
CA ASP A 166 -20.74 0.45 0.95
C ASP A 166 -20.18 0.63 2.36
N PHE A 167 -19.25 -0.24 2.77
CA PHE A 167 -18.64 -0.30 4.11
C PHE A 167 -19.66 -0.48 5.27
N LYS A 168 -20.85 -0.97 4.97
CA LYS A 168 -21.93 -1.23 5.95
C LYS A 168 -22.39 -2.67 5.87
N HIS A 169 -22.59 -3.18 4.65
CA HIS A 169 -23.00 -4.54 4.39
C HIS A 169 -21.80 -5.37 3.94
N TYR A 170 -21.47 -6.39 4.74
CA TYR A 170 -20.39 -7.32 4.47
C TYR A 170 -20.93 -8.70 4.14
N THR A 171 -20.32 -9.38 3.16
CA THR A 171 -20.60 -10.80 2.91
C THR A 171 -20.26 -11.64 4.14
N ALA A 172 -20.79 -12.87 4.22
CA ALA A 172 -20.32 -13.81 5.22
C ALA A 172 -18.79 -14.04 5.08
N PRO A 173 -18.04 -14.08 6.19
CA PRO A 173 -16.59 -14.24 6.18
C PRO A 173 -16.20 -15.60 5.60
N ARG A 174 -15.10 -15.63 4.86
CA ARG A 174 -14.52 -16.84 4.28
C ARG A 174 -13.02 -16.88 4.55
N VAL A 175 -12.47 -18.08 4.72
CA VAL A 175 -11.01 -18.28 4.72
C VAL A 175 -10.45 -17.65 3.44
N TYR A 176 -9.48 -16.78 3.61
CA TYR A 176 -8.81 -16.05 2.55
C TYR A 176 -7.49 -16.73 2.19
N PHE A 177 -6.67 -17.01 3.21
CA PHE A 177 -5.37 -17.63 3.06
C PHE A 177 -5.07 -18.53 4.26
N SER A 178 -4.73 -19.78 3.96
CA SER A 178 -4.37 -20.81 4.92
C SER A 178 -3.38 -21.74 4.20
N PRO A 179 -2.09 -21.35 4.13
CA PRO A 179 -1.08 -22.10 3.40
C PRO A 179 -0.78 -23.41 4.10
N LYS A 180 -0.22 -24.34 3.33
CA LYS A 180 0.14 -25.68 3.78
C LYS A 180 1.64 -25.90 3.70
N ASN A 181 2.17 -26.66 4.64
CA ASN A 181 3.54 -27.15 4.60
C ASN A 181 3.68 -28.32 3.61
N ALA A 182 4.91 -28.81 3.44
CA ALA A 182 5.21 -29.95 2.56
C ALA A 182 4.50 -31.27 2.94
N ASN A 183 3.98 -31.41 4.17
CA ASN A 183 3.17 -32.56 4.61
C ASN A 183 1.67 -32.38 4.30
N GLY A 184 1.25 -31.23 3.74
CA GLY A 184 -0.15 -30.90 3.46
C GLY A 184 -0.93 -30.35 4.67
N GLU A 185 -0.24 -30.07 5.78
CA GLU A 185 -0.79 -29.53 7.03
C GLU A 185 -0.86 -28.00 6.94
N ALA A 186 -1.98 -27.40 7.34
CA ALA A 186 -2.10 -25.94 7.38
C ALA A 186 -1.26 -25.36 8.52
N TYR A 187 -0.64 -24.21 8.30
CA TYR A 187 0.18 -23.53 9.30
C TYR A 187 -0.25 -22.09 9.56
N SER A 188 0.14 -21.55 10.73
CA SER A 188 -0.29 -20.22 11.15
C SER A 188 0.37 -19.10 10.32
N VAL A 189 -0.46 -18.12 9.93
CA VAL A 189 -0.05 -16.88 9.26
C VAL A 189 -0.82 -15.69 9.82
N ILE A 190 -0.23 -14.50 9.73
CA ILE A 190 -0.88 -13.21 10.01
C ILE A 190 -0.33 -12.11 9.10
N ASP A 191 -0.88 -10.90 9.26
CA ASP A 191 -0.43 -9.66 8.65
C ASP A 191 -0.33 -9.80 7.13
N GLU A 192 -1.45 -10.18 6.53
CA GLU A 192 -1.59 -10.23 5.09
C GLU A 192 -1.53 -8.83 4.49
N THR A 193 -0.91 -8.67 3.32
CA THR A 193 -1.03 -7.45 2.50
C THR A 193 -0.99 -7.77 1.00
N ILE A 194 -1.72 -6.99 0.19
CA ILE A 194 -1.93 -7.27 -1.25
C ILE A 194 -1.35 -6.15 -2.11
N LEU A 195 -0.56 -6.54 -3.12
CA LEU A 195 -0.09 -5.65 -4.16
C LEU A 195 -0.54 -6.12 -5.55
N LYS A 196 -1.32 -5.31 -6.27
CA LYS A 196 -1.50 -5.49 -7.73
C LYS A 196 -0.28 -4.92 -8.45
N VAL A 197 0.34 -5.72 -9.32
CA VAL A 197 1.47 -5.27 -10.17
C VAL A 197 1.10 -5.11 -11.65
N ALA A 198 0.06 -5.81 -12.11
CA ALA A 198 -0.50 -5.69 -13.44
C ALA A 198 -1.93 -6.26 -13.45
N ASP A 199 -2.65 -6.10 -14.55
CA ASP A 199 -3.92 -6.80 -14.75
C ASP A 199 -3.75 -8.31 -14.60
N ASN A 200 -4.60 -8.88 -13.75
CA ASN A 200 -4.57 -10.29 -13.36
C ASN A 200 -3.21 -10.75 -12.77
N LYS A 201 -2.48 -9.86 -12.09
CA LYS A 201 -1.25 -10.19 -11.34
C LYS A 201 -1.21 -9.49 -9.99
N TYR A 202 -1.36 -10.28 -8.94
CA TYR A 202 -1.35 -9.83 -7.55
C TYR A 202 -0.31 -10.64 -6.78
N TYR A 203 0.38 -9.98 -5.85
CA TYR A 203 1.11 -10.63 -4.77
C TYR A 203 0.33 -10.51 -3.48
N LEU A 204 0.38 -11.56 -2.68
CA LEU A 204 0.01 -11.55 -1.28
C LEU A 204 1.29 -11.77 -0.48
N PHE A 205 1.68 -10.77 0.31
CA PHE A 205 2.73 -10.89 1.31
C PHE A 205 2.10 -11.21 2.66
N TYR A 206 2.80 -11.95 3.51
CA TYR A 206 2.29 -12.40 4.81
C TYR A 206 3.44 -12.73 5.76
N LYS A 207 3.16 -12.72 7.07
CA LYS A 207 4.08 -13.21 8.10
C LYS A 207 3.88 -14.71 8.32
N ASP A 208 4.97 -15.47 8.30
CA ASP A 208 4.97 -16.86 8.72
C ASP A 208 5.04 -16.95 10.26
N GLU A 209 3.95 -17.41 10.88
CA GLU A 209 3.81 -17.45 12.34
C GLU A 209 4.31 -18.75 12.97
N ARG A 210 4.94 -19.65 12.21
CA ARG A 210 5.52 -20.89 12.76
C ARG A 210 6.60 -20.61 13.80
N THR A 211 6.91 -21.61 14.61
CA THR A 211 8.07 -21.61 15.51
C THR A 211 9.22 -22.38 14.85
N ASN A 212 10.47 -22.05 15.22
CA ASN A 212 11.71 -22.55 14.59
C ASN A 212 11.95 -24.07 14.70
N ASN A 213 10.97 -24.84 15.17
CA ASN A 213 11.06 -26.28 15.44
C ASN A 213 10.60 -27.14 14.26
N VAL A 214 10.06 -26.55 13.18
CA VAL A 214 9.69 -27.30 11.96
C VAL A 214 10.86 -27.31 10.97
N ALA A 215 11.47 -28.48 10.77
CA ALA A 215 12.52 -28.75 9.78
C ALA A 215 13.76 -27.83 9.84
N GLY A 216 14.04 -27.18 10.98
CA GLY A 216 15.18 -26.27 11.15
C GLY A 216 15.05 -24.93 10.40
N LYS A 217 13.86 -24.60 9.88
CA LYS A 217 13.59 -23.31 9.25
C LYS A 217 13.38 -22.22 10.32
N LEU A 218 14.17 -21.16 10.22
CA LEU A 218 13.91 -19.90 10.91
C LEU A 218 12.59 -19.30 10.39
N SER A 219 11.62 -19.15 11.28
CA SER A 219 10.26 -18.62 11.02
C SER A 219 10.11 -17.21 11.63
N LYS A 220 8.90 -16.65 11.72
CA LYS A 220 8.65 -15.25 12.16
C LYS A 220 9.27 -14.21 11.23
N ASN A 221 9.03 -14.39 9.94
CA ASN A 221 9.55 -13.62 8.83
C ASN A 221 8.50 -13.49 7.72
N ILE A 222 8.76 -12.61 6.76
CA ILE A 222 7.84 -12.30 5.67
C ILE A 222 8.08 -13.24 4.50
N HIS A 223 6.98 -13.73 3.93
CA HIS A 223 6.90 -14.56 2.74
C HIS A 223 5.93 -13.95 1.73
N PHE A 224 5.88 -14.52 0.52
CA PHE A 224 4.93 -14.11 -0.51
C PHE A 224 4.42 -15.28 -1.36
N VAL A 225 3.26 -15.06 -1.96
CA VAL A 225 2.63 -15.89 -2.99
C VAL A 225 2.05 -14.98 -4.07
N PHE A 226 1.78 -15.52 -5.26
CA PHE A 226 1.22 -14.74 -6.38
C PHE A 226 -0.07 -15.37 -6.90
N GLY A 227 -0.95 -14.56 -7.50
CA GLY A 227 -2.26 -15.02 -7.96
C GLY A 227 -2.91 -14.10 -9.01
N PRO A 228 -3.97 -14.58 -9.70
CA PRO A 228 -4.59 -13.87 -10.81
C PRO A 228 -5.70 -12.90 -10.38
N THR A 229 -6.17 -12.96 -9.14
CA THR A 229 -7.20 -12.06 -8.59
C THR A 229 -6.82 -11.67 -7.15
N PRO A 230 -7.37 -10.58 -6.58
CA PRO A 230 -7.09 -10.22 -5.20
C PRO A 230 -7.69 -11.21 -4.18
N GLN A 231 -8.52 -12.19 -4.60
CA GLN A 231 -8.96 -13.30 -3.74
C GLN A 231 -8.20 -14.61 -3.99
N GLY A 232 -7.17 -14.61 -4.81
CA GLY A 232 -6.49 -15.83 -5.28
C GLY A 232 -7.22 -16.52 -6.45
N PRO A 233 -7.00 -17.82 -6.69
CA PRO A 233 -6.15 -18.71 -5.91
C PRO A 233 -4.71 -18.24 -5.83
N TRP A 234 -4.06 -18.52 -4.70
CA TRP A 234 -2.67 -18.16 -4.44
C TRP A 234 -1.75 -19.33 -4.78
N TRP A 235 -0.69 -19.03 -5.52
CA TRP A 235 0.32 -20.00 -5.94
C TRP A 235 1.64 -19.76 -5.19
N VAL A 236 2.14 -20.84 -4.61
CA VAL A 236 3.46 -20.94 -3.94
C VAL A 236 4.61 -21.13 -4.93
N GLY A 237 4.40 -20.83 -6.22
CA GLY A 237 5.45 -20.91 -7.25
C GLY A 237 6.15 -22.29 -7.31
N PRO A 238 7.49 -22.32 -7.42
CA PRO A 238 8.28 -23.55 -7.41
C PRO A 238 8.59 -24.07 -5.99
N TRP A 239 7.93 -23.56 -4.95
CA TRP A 239 8.22 -23.88 -3.55
C TRP A 239 7.12 -24.75 -2.92
N ASP A 240 7.52 -25.78 -2.16
CA ASP A 240 6.58 -26.70 -1.51
C ASP A 240 5.93 -26.15 -0.21
N ASP A 241 6.40 -25.00 0.29
CA ASP A 241 6.19 -24.56 1.67
C ASP A 241 6.35 -23.03 1.83
N GLY A 242 5.64 -22.26 1.01
CA GLY A 242 5.77 -20.81 0.88
C GLY A 242 7.04 -20.38 0.14
N SER A 243 7.21 -19.08 -0.15
CA SER A 243 8.43 -18.57 -0.77
C SER A 243 9.67 -18.83 0.10
N ASN A 244 10.88 -18.55 -0.41
CA ASN A 244 11.98 -18.22 0.49
C ASN A 244 11.60 -16.98 1.34
N PRO A 245 12.02 -16.90 2.61
CA PRO A 245 11.77 -15.72 3.44
C PRO A 245 12.46 -14.49 2.83
N ILE A 246 11.76 -13.36 2.80
CA ILE A 246 12.27 -12.11 2.22
C ILE A 246 12.82 -11.15 3.29
N SER A 247 12.64 -11.46 4.56
CA SER A 247 13.09 -10.67 5.71
C SER A 247 13.78 -11.53 6.78
N GLY A 248 14.37 -10.87 7.78
CA GLY A 248 14.94 -11.53 8.95
C GLY A 248 13.88 -12.05 9.94
N VAL A 249 14.31 -12.93 10.85
CA VAL A 249 13.49 -13.41 11.98
C VAL A 249 13.11 -12.26 12.90
N GLY A 250 11.89 -12.31 13.44
CA GLY A 250 11.36 -11.28 14.33
C GLY A 250 10.84 -10.07 13.56
N THR A 251 10.35 -10.28 12.33
CA THR A 251 9.67 -9.25 11.52
C THR A 251 8.20 -9.61 11.31
N GLU A 252 7.37 -8.58 11.20
CA GLU A 252 5.92 -8.69 11.04
C GLU A 252 5.37 -7.51 10.22
N GLY A 253 4.07 -7.49 9.97
CA GLY A 253 3.41 -6.34 9.36
C GLY A 253 3.95 -5.91 8.00
N PRO A 254 3.96 -6.79 6.98
CA PRO A 254 4.39 -6.40 5.65
C PRO A 254 3.45 -5.37 5.04
N SER A 255 4.00 -4.37 4.33
CA SER A 255 3.22 -3.50 3.44
C SER A 255 3.98 -3.23 2.15
N ALA A 256 3.30 -3.20 1.00
CA ALA A 256 3.98 -3.27 -0.30
C ALA A 256 3.50 -2.21 -1.32
N ILE A 257 4.46 -1.64 -2.05
CA ILE A 257 4.27 -0.68 -3.15
C ILE A 257 5.22 -0.98 -4.31
N ILE A 258 5.04 -0.27 -5.43
CA ILE A 258 5.96 -0.27 -6.57
C ILE A 258 6.71 1.05 -6.56
N ILE A 259 8.03 1.02 -6.75
CA ILE A 259 8.87 2.20 -6.91
C ILE A 259 9.70 1.99 -8.19
N GLY A 260 9.35 2.72 -9.27
CA GLY A 260 9.96 2.52 -10.58
C GLY A 260 9.68 1.12 -11.12
N ASP A 261 10.72 0.31 -11.31
CA ASP A 261 10.66 -1.09 -11.78
C ASP A 261 10.87 -2.12 -10.64
N GLU A 262 10.77 -1.70 -9.38
CA GLU A 262 10.98 -2.56 -8.21
C GLU A 262 9.72 -2.62 -7.33
N VAL A 263 9.38 -3.81 -6.83
CA VAL A 263 8.45 -3.97 -5.71
C VAL A 263 9.21 -3.76 -4.40
N ARG A 264 8.71 -2.84 -3.58
CA ARG A 264 9.22 -2.53 -2.25
C ARG A 264 8.27 -3.11 -1.21
N VAL A 265 8.80 -3.88 -0.26
CA VAL A 265 8.06 -4.42 0.87
C VAL A 265 8.68 -3.88 2.16
N PHE A 266 7.88 -3.21 2.97
CA PHE A 266 8.23 -2.69 4.29
C PHE A 266 7.72 -3.63 5.38
N PHE A 267 8.30 -3.60 6.59
CA PHE A 267 7.92 -4.46 7.71
C PHE A 267 8.40 -3.89 9.06
N ASP A 268 7.81 -4.37 10.16
CA ASP A 268 8.20 -4.02 11.53
C ASP A 268 9.04 -5.14 12.20
N PRO A 269 10.33 -4.91 12.52
CA PRO A 269 11.14 -5.78 13.36
C PRO A 269 10.69 -5.76 14.84
N TYR A 270 9.55 -6.39 15.14
CA TYR A 270 8.89 -6.33 16.46
C TYR A 270 9.75 -6.77 17.66
N ASN A 271 10.75 -7.64 17.44
CA ASN A 271 11.71 -8.07 18.48
C ASN A 271 12.92 -7.15 18.63
N THR A 272 13.24 -6.35 17.61
CA THR A 272 14.40 -5.43 17.57
C THR A 272 13.93 -4.07 17.00
N PRO A 273 13.03 -3.36 17.70
CA PRO A 273 12.35 -2.19 17.14
C PRO A 273 13.30 -1.02 16.78
N GLU A 274 14.50 -0.98 17.37
CA GLU A 274 15.60 -0.08 17.01
C GLU A 274 16.29 -0.40 15.66
N ASN A 275 16.00 -1.55 15.05
CA ASN A 275 16.57 -1.97 13.77
C ASN A 275 16.05 -1.08 12.62
N THR A 276 16.99 -0.56 11.84
CA THR A 276 16.75 0.33 10.69
C THR A 276 16.47 -0.43 9.39
N ASN A 277 16.78 -1.73 9.33
CA ASN A 277 16.41 -2.58 8.21
C ASN A 277 14.91 -2.92 8.29
N ARG A 278 14.11 -2.06 7.65
CA ARG A 278 12.63 -2.10 7.64
C ARG A 278 12.03 -2.22 6.24
N SER A 279 12.86 -2.47 5.22
CA SER A 279 12.37 -2.72 3.86
C SER A 279 13.25 -3.69 3.08
N VAL A 280 12.65 -4.36 2.11
CA VAL A 280 13.33 -5.11 1.05
C VAL A 280 12.79 -4.73 -0.32
N LYS A 281 13.65 -4.79 -1.34
CA LYS A 281 13.33 -4.50 -2.73
C LYS A 281 13.53 -5.73 -3.60
N SER A 282 12.59 -5.96 -4.51
CA SER A 282 12.68 -7.06 -5.47
C SER A 282 13.92 -6.89 -6.35
N MET A 283 14.67 -7.97 -6.58
CA MET A 283 15.69 -7.95 -7.64
C MET A 283 14.98 -7.70 -8.98
N LYS A 284 15.38 -6.65 -9.71
CA LYS A 284 14.71 -6.19 -10.95
C LYS A 284 14.32 -7.35 -11.88
N THR A 285 13.02 -7.56 -12.08
CA THR A 285 12.52 -8.38 -13.19
C THR A 285 11.35 -7.69 -13.89
N ASN A 286 11.04 -8.15 -15.09
CA ASN A 286 9.91 -7.65 -15.87
C ASN A 286 8.59 -8.20 -15.31
N PHE A 287 8.14 -7.74 -14.14
CA PHE A 287 6.87 -8.15 -13.51
C PHE A 287 5.64 -7.90 -14.42
N LEU A 288 5.77 -6.98 -15.38
CA LEU A 288 4.78 -6.68 -16.41
C LEU A 288 4.74 -7.73 -17.54
N GLY A 289 5.83 -8.48 -17.77
CA GLY A 289 5.95 -9.49 -18.82
C GLY A 289 5.00 -10.69 -18.68
N THR A 290 4.69 -11.37 -19.78
CA THR A 290 3.67 -12.44 -19.84
C THR A 290 4.05 -13.74 -19.14
N GLU A 291 5.31 -13.91 -18.74
CA GLU A 291 5.79 -15.12 -18.09
C GLU A 291 5.37 -15.19 -16.61
N PRO A 292 5.09 -16.40 -16.06
CA PRO A 292 4.82 -16.60 -14.63
C PRO A 292 6.02 -16.32 -13.70
N ALA A 293 7.17 -15.88 -14.24
CA ALA A 293 8.38 -15.50 -13.51
C ALA A 293 8.24 -14.14 -12.79
N ALA A 294 7.22 -14.11 -11.93
CA ALA A 294 7.06 -13.25 -10.78
C ALA A 294 8.36 -13.16 -9.94
N ILE A 295 8.44 -12.16 -9.06
CA ILE A 295 9.59 -11.87 -8.18
C ILE A 295 10.19 -13.17 -7.63
N SER A 296 11.45 -13.44 -7.97
CA SER A 296 12.15 -14.65 -7.55
C SER A 296 12.92 -14.46 -6.24
N SER A 297 13.33 -13.23 -5.94
CA SER A 297 14.09 -12.88 -4.75
C SER A 297 14.01 -11.38 -4.43
N PHE A 298 14.33 -11.08 -3.18
CA PHE A 298 14.43 -9.72 -2.64
C PHE A 298 15.83 -9.51 -2.06
N THR A 299 16.25 -8.24 -2.01
CA THR A 299 17.47 -7.79 -1.30
C THR A 299 17.10 -6.70 -0.29
N PRO A 300 17.94 -6.45 0.75
CA PRO A 300 17.72 -5.34 1.67
C PRO A 300 17.51 -4.02 0.91
N GLY A 301 16.44 -3.31 1.29
CA GLY A 301 16.18 -1.96 0.81
C GLY A 301 16.98 -0.93 1.58
N GLU A 302 16.87 0.32 1.17
CA GLU A 302 17.39 1.45 1.93
C GLU A 302 16.67 1.57 3.29
N ALA A 303 17.39 2.08 4.29
CA ALA A 303 16.79 2.45 5.56
C ALA A 303 15.84 3.65 5.36
N MET A 304 14.66 3.59 5.96
CA MET A 304 13.72 4.72 5.92
C MET A 304 14.21 5.85 6.83
N VAL A 305 14.10 7.09 6.36
CA VAL A 305 14.58 8.27 7.08
C VAL A 305 13.56 9.41 7.06
N THR A 306 13.63 10.26 8.07
CA THR A 306 12.86 11.51 8.22
C THR A 306 13.81 12.69 8.34
N GLU A 307 13.28 13.90 8.46
CA GLU A 307 14.04 15.09 8.83
C GLU A 307 14.68 15.03 10.23
N THR A 308 14.28 14.07 11.07
CA THR A 308 14.78 13.89 12.45
C THR A 308 15.70 12.67 12.63
N GLY A 309 15.80 11.76 11.64
CA GLY A 309 16.70 10.60 11.70
C GLY A 309 16.12 9.35 11.04
N ASN A 310 16.29 8.19 11.66
CA ASN A 310 15.72 6.93 11.17
C ASN A 310 14.19 6.90 11.40
N PHE A 311 13.42 6.54 10.37
CA PHE A 311 11.98 6.33 10.51
C PHE A 311 11.71 4.91 10.99
N LEU A 312 11.15 4.76 12.20
CA LEU A 312 10.90 3.47 12.85
C LEU A 312 9.40 3.26 13.18
N PRO A 313 8.50 3.28 12.17
CA PRO A 313 7.07 3.06 12.37
C PRO A 313 6.79 1.59 12.74
N GLY A 314 5.77 1.37 13.58
CA GLY A 314 5.17 0.04 13.73
C GLY A 314 4.32 -0.34 12.53
N HIS A 315 3.80 -1.57 12.52
CA HIS A 315 2.95 -2.10 11.45
C HIS A 315 1.79 -1.16 11.06
N GLY A 316 1.56 -1.02 9.76
CA GLY A 316 0.37 -0.46 9.15
C GLY A 316 0.53 -0.46 7.62
N SER A 317 -0.38 0.19 6.89
CA SER A 317 -0.38 0.16 5.42
C SER A 317 0.36 1.33 4.78
N ILE A 318 1.03 1.08 3.65
CA ILE A 318 1.51 2.11 2.73
C ILE A 318 0.71 2.03 1.43
N SER A 319 0.15 3.17 1.01
CA SER A 319 -0.71 3.26 -0.17
C SER A 319 -0.33 4.44 -1.07
N GLU A 320 -0.57 4.33 -2.38
CA GLU A 320 -0.23 5.37 -3.37
C GLU A 320 -1.34 6.44 -3.43
N ILE A 321 -1.01 7.66 -3.01
CA ILE A 321 -1.97 8.76 -2.86
C ILE A 321 -1.81 9.78 -4.01
N PRO A 322 -2.91 10.30 -4.60
CA PRO A 322 -2.80 11.28 -5.69
C PRO A 322 -2.04 12.54 -5.26
N ARG A 323 -1.15 13.02 -6.13
CA ARG A 323 -0.36 14.27 -5.94
C ARG A 323 -1.22 15.43 -5.42
N ALA A 324 -2.40 15.65 -6.01
CA ALA A 324 -3.30 16.74 -5.61
C ALA A 324 -3.70 16.66 -4.12
N LYS A 325 -3.94 15.44 -3.59
CA LYS A 325 -4.21 15.25 -2.16
C LYS A 325 -2.99 15.52 -1.29
N VAL A 326 -1.81 15.07 -1.69
CA VAL A 326 -0.57 15.37 -0.96
C VAL A 326 -0.31 16.88 -0.90
N MET A 327 -0.48 17.58 -2.02
CA MET A 327 -0.33 19.04 -2.08
C MET A 327 -1.38 19.77 -1.22
N GLN A 328 -2.60 19.26 -1.17
CA GLN A 328 -3.68 19.77 -0.31
C GLN A 328 -3.39 19.54 1.19
N ILE A 329 -2.93 18.33 1.55
CA ILE A 329 -2.72 17.91 2.94
C ILE A 329 -1.48 18.58 3.55
N LEU A 330 -0.35 18.58 2.83
CA LEU A 330 0.94 19.08 3.32
C LEU A 330 1.12 20.60 3.14
N TYR A 331 0.63 21.15 2.02
CA TYR A 331 0.92 22.54 1.62
C TYR A 331 -0.32 23.44 1.53
N GLY A 332 -1.52 22.90 1.77
CA GLY A 332 -2.78 23.65 1.68
C GLY A 332 -3.16 24.06 0.25
N ILE A 333 -2.47 23.53 -0.76
CA ILE A 333 -2.71 23.86 -2.17
C ILE A 333 -4.06 23.23 -2.59
N PRO A 334 -5.03 24.01 -3.12
CA PRO A 334 -6.33 23.47 -3.51
C PRO A 334 -6.20 22.33 -4.53
N ASP A 335 -7.02 21.30 -4.36
CA ASP A 335 -7.13 20.20 -5.33
C ASP A 335 -7.91 20.68 -6.57
N PRO A 336 -7.28 20.77 -7.75
CA PRO A 336 -7.93 21.28 -8.96
C PRO A 336 -9.03 20.34 -9.49
N THR A 337 -9.12 19.11 -9.00
CA THR A 337 -10.21 18.17 -9.38
C THR A 337 -11.51 18.40 -8.60
N VAL A 338 -11.48 19.27 -7.58
CA VAL A 338 -12.60 19.50 -6.64
C VAL A 338 -13.39 20.78 -6.97
N TYR A 339 -13.04 21.50 -8.04
CA TYR A 339 -13.84 22.66 -8.49
C TYR A 339 -15.26 22.20 -8.91
N PRO A 340 -16.34 22.76 -8.32
CA PRO A 340 -17.69 22.51 -8.82
C PRO A 340 -17.83 23.10 -10.23
N GLN A 341 -18.51 22.38 -11.13
CA GLN A 341 -18.69 22.73 -12.55
C GLN A 341 -19.52 24.01 -12.82
N SER A 342 -19.71 24.88 -11.83
CA SER A 342 -20.52 26.10 -11.89
C SER A 342 -19.78 27.39 -11.53
N TRP A 343 -18.45 27.37 -11.34
CA TRP A 343 -17.68 28.60 -11.17
C TRP A 343 -17.43 29.30 -12.51
N THR A 344 -18.34 30.19 -12.90
CA THR A 344 -18.07 31.20 -13.92
C THR A 344 -17.02 32.17 -13.41
N HIS A 345 -15.93 32.36 -14.15
CA HIS A 345 -14.90 33.36 -13.82
C HIS A 345 -15.53 34.75 -13.60
N PRO A 346 -15.18 35.45 -12.51
CA PRO A 346 -15.29 36.90 -12.46
C PRO A 346 -14.41 37.48 -13.56
N ALA A 347 -14.86 38.56 -14.22
CA ALA A 347 -14.12 39.18 -15.31
C ALA A 347 -12.67 39.50 -14.90
N GLN A 348 -11.72 39.16 -15.76
CA GLN A 348 -10.30 39.35 -15.54
C GLN A 348 -9.98 40.84 -15.32
N SER A 349 -9.42 41.18 -14.15
CA SER A 349 -8.64 42.40 -13.98
C SER A 349 -7.16 42.03 -13.94
N GLU A 350 -6.38 42.68 -14.78
CA GLU A 350 -5.01 42.29 -15.15
C GLU A 350 -4.06 42.18 -13.95
N ILE A 351 -3.49 41.00 -13.77
CA ILE A 351 -2.22 40.81 -13.06
C ILE A 351 -1.27 40.13 -14.05
N PHE A 352 -0.26 40.86 -14.49
CA PHE A 352 0.79 40.33 -15.36
C PHE A 352 1.64 39.32 -14.57
N VAL A 353 1.41 38.04 -14.83
CA VAL A 353 2.34 36.97 -14.51
C VAL A 353 2.95 36.51 -15.83
N GLU A 354 4.28 36.44 -15.88
CA GLU A 354 5.03 36.08 -17.09
C GLU A 354 4.64 34.66 -17.52
N GLU A 355 4.06 34.53 -18.74
CA GLU A 355 3.55 33.25 -19.23
C GLU A 355 4.70 32.28 -19.53
N MET A 356 5.02 31.42 -18.56
CA MET A 356 5.68 30.16 -18.87
C MET A 356 4.73 29.29 -19.72
N PRO A 357 5.22 28.66 -20.81
CA PRO A 357 4.40 27.81 -21.65
C PRO A 357 4.01 26.53 -20.89
N VAL A 358 2.84 26.56 -20.25
CA VAL A 358 2.21 25.37 -19.69
C VAL A 358 1.69 24.54 -20.87
N GLU A 359 2.40 23.47 -21.23
CA GLU A 359 1.81 22.38 -22.00
C GLU A 359 0.67 21.77 -21.16
N VAL A 360 -0.55 22.26 -21.36
CA VAL A 360 -1.76 21.65 -20.83
C VAL A 360 -1.97 20.33 -21.59
N ARG A 361 -1.39 19.25 -21.05
CA ARG A 361 -1.67 17.90 -21.51
C ARG A 361 -2.98 17.44 -20.88
N ASP A 362 -4.02 17.31 -21.69
CA ASP A 362 -5.25 16.63 -21.29
C ASP A 362 -4.95 15.18 -20.95
N TYR A 363 -4.95 14.85 -19.65
CA TYR A 363 -4.88 13.48 -19.17
C TYR A 363 -6.30 12.89 -19.11
N PRO A 364 -6.63 11.86 -19.90
CA PRO A 364 -7.96 11.26 -19.85
C PRO A 364 -8.17 10.52 -18.53
N MET A 365 -9.14 11.00 -17.75
CA MET A 365 -9.60 10.40 -16.50
C MET A 365 -10.04 8.93 -16.73
N GLY A 366 -9.34 7.95 -16.12
CA GLY A 366 -9.64 6.53 -16.31
C GLY A 366 -9.09 5.61 -15.21
N LYS A 367 -9.97 4.76 -14.66
CA LYS A 367 -9.73 3.75 -13.59
C LYS A 367 -8.62 2.75 -13.95
N GLN A 368 -7.77 2.43 -13.00
CA GLN A 368 -6.50 1.67 -13.15
C GLN A 368 -6.07 1.18 -11.71
N ASN A 369 -4.99 0.39 -11.41
CA ASN A 369 -4.61 -0.02 -9.99
C ASN A 369 -3.06 -0.18 -9.65
N HIS A 370 -2.51 0.42 -8.56
CA HIS A 370 -1.13 0.29 -7.97
C HIS A 370 -1.10 0.53 -6.42
N GLY A 371 -0.29 -0.24 -5.68
CA GLY A 371 -0.08 -0.13 -4.22
C GLY A 371 -1.02 -1.00 -3.36
N CYS A 372 -0.69 -1.20 -2.07
CA CYS A 372 -1.67 -1.73 -1.12
C CYS A 372 -2.73 -0.66 -0.83
N GLY A 373 -4.00 -1.05 -0.72
CA GLY A 373 -5.08 -0.15 -0.32
C GLY A 373 -5.39 0.99 -1.29
N THR A 374 -4.80 1.04 -2.49
CA THR A 374 -5.03 2.10 -3.49
C THR A 374 -5.22 1.55 -4.89
N GLY A 375 -5.98 2.30 -5.69
CA GLY A 375 -6.39 1.86 -7.02
C GLY A 375 -6.17 2.89 -8.12
N PHE A 376 -4.92 3.10 -8.57
CA PHE A 376 -4.56 3.64 -9.90
C PHE A 376 -3.26 3.06 -10.49
N GLY A 377 -3.23 2.65 -11.76
CA GLY A 377 -2.15 1.87 -12.44
C GLY A 377 -2.41 1.18 -13.81
N LEU A 378 -1.37 1.21 -14.66
CA LEU A 378 -1.34 1.47 -16.12
C LEU A 378 -2.05 0.55 -17.14
N ALA A 379 -2.57 1.18 -18.21
CA ALA A 379 -2.84 0.57 -19.52
C ALA A 379 -1.92 1.13 -20.63
N PHE A 380 -1.29 0.25 -21.41
CA PHE A 380 -0.38 0.62 -22.51
C PHE A 380 -1.14 0.87 -23.83
N LEU A 381 -0.95 2.04 -24.45
CA LEU A 381 -1.26 2.25 -25.87
C LEU A 381 -0.02 1.89 -26.71
N PRO A 382 -0.14 1.03 -27.74
CA PRO A 382 0.95 0.83 -28.69
C PRO A 382 1.15 2.09 -29.56
N PRO A 383 2.38 2.38 -30.02
CA PRO A 383 2.65 3.59 -30.79
C PRO A 383 1.90 3.60 -32.13
N LEU A 384 1.02 4.59 -32.31
CA LEU A 384 0.37 4.90 -33.58
C LEU A 384 1.42 5.43 -34.58
N ILE A 385 2.02 4.52 -35.35
CA ILE A 385 2.88 4.88 -36.47
C ILE A 385 2.02 5.53 -37.57
N PHE A 386 2.08 6.86 -37.66
CA PHE A 386 1.60 7.61 -38.82
C PHE A 386 2.42 7.22 -40.06
N LYS A 387 1.93 6.26 -40.84
CA LYS A 387 2.46 5.94 -42.17
C LYS A 387 1.68 6.75 -43.21
N SER A 388 2.32 7.81 -43.72
CA SER A 388 1.75 8.61 -44.80
C SER A 388 1.48 7.78 -46.05
N MET A 389 0.40 8.09 -46.75
CA MET A 389 0.02 7.43 -47.99
C MET A 389 1.09 7.61 -49.06
N LYS A 390 1.57 6.51 -49.66
CA LYS A 390 1.99 6.49 -51.06
C LYS A 390 1.22 5.40 -51.81
N LEU A 391 0.24 5.85 -52.59
CA LEU A 391 -0.43 5.01 -53.58
C LEU A 391 0.61 4.41 -54.54
N HIS A 392 0.58 3.11 -54.74
CA HIS A 392 1.17 2.48 -55.93
C HIS A 392 0.16 1.53 -56.57
N ARG A 393 -0.33 1.91 -57.76
CA ARG A 393 -1.20 1.09 -58.60
C ARG A 393 -0.48 -0.22 -58.95
N ARG A 394 -1.00 -1.37 -58.49
CA ARG A 394 -0.71 -2.66 -59.14
C ARG A 394 -1.71 -2.89 -60.28
N LYS A 395 -1.18 -3.05 -61.50
CA LYS A 395 -1.97 -3.46 -62.68
C LYS A 395 -2.47 -4.89 -62.48
N LYS A 396 -3.74 -5.16 -62.84
CA LYS A 396 -4.22 -6.53 -63.08
C LYS A 396 -3.55 -7.08 -64.34
N LEU A 397 -2.85 -8.20 -64.24
CA LEU A 397 -2.58 -9.05 -65.39
C LEU A 397 -3.73 -10.05 -65.52
N LYS A 398 -4.35 -10.10 -66.70
CA LYS A 398 -5.28 -11.17 -67.07
C LYS A 398 -4.47 -12.40 -67.45
N ALA A 399 -4.77 -13.56 -66.87
CA ALA A 399 -4.43 -14.83 -67.47
C ALA A 399 -5.64 -15.32 -68.27
N GLY A 400 -5.43 -15.69 -69.53
CA GLY A 400 -6.48 -16.21 -70.41
C GLY A 400 -5.86 -16.96 -71.59
N ALA A 401 -6.11 -18.27 -71.64
CA ALA A 401 -5.97 -19.20 -72.75
C ALA A 401 -4.69 -19.13 -73.63
N LYS A 402 -3.87 -20.16 -73.53
CA LYS A 402 -3.83 -21.22 -74.55
C LYS A 402 -3.56 -22.58 -73.91
#